data_AF-A0A8T6N9S1-F1
#
_entry.id   AF-A0A8T6N9S1-F1
#
_cell.length_a   1.000
_cell.length_b   1.000
_cell.length_c   1.000
_cell.angle_alpha   90.00
_cell.angle_beta   90.00
_cell.angle_gamma   90.00
#
_symmetry.space_group_name_H-M   'P 1'
#
loop_
_entity.id
_entity.type
_entity.pdbx_description
1 polymer ?
#
loop_
_entity_poly.entity_id
_entity_poly.type
_entity_poly.pdbx_seq_one_letter_code
_entity_poly.pdbx_strand_id
1 'polypeptide(L)'
;MEDFDSFYKELQSLVQSYKNRDMMLKIEHDPTSQIIRIFGEKMNSIDKAKSGLSDASELAFTVAEHHPYWNLLYHACQIAKITLDKWDSDLSKEELDEISWSIAELKNAHDKVTARPHNDHTH
;
A
#
# COMPACT_ATOMS: atom_id res chain seq x y z
N MET A 1 -25.93 1.45 19.79
CA MET A 1 -24.51 1.80 19.98
C MET A 1 -24.00 2.06 18.58
N GLU A 2 -23.38 3.21 18.35
CA GLU A 2 -22.79 3.48 17.03
C GLU A 2 -21.56 2.59 16.86
N ASP A 3 -21.52 1.87 15.73
CA ASP A 3 -20.44 0.99 15.30
C ASP A 3 -20.04 1.30 13.84
N PHE A 4 -18.97 0.66 13.36
CA PHE A 4 -18.44 0.94 12.02
C PHE A 4 -19.47 0.68 10.90
N ASP A 5 -20.34 -0.32 11.09
CA ASP A 5 -21.43 -0.64 10.15
C ASP A 5 -22.49 0.46 10.11
N SER A 6 -22.85 1.02 11.27
CA SER A 6 -23.78 2.15 11.36
C SER A 6 -23.20 3.41 10.70
N PHE A 7 -21.91 3.70 10.92
CA PHE A 7 -21.19 4.77 10.24
C PHE A 7 -21.16 4.54 8.71
N TYR A 8 -20.86 3.33 8.26
CA TYR A 8 -20.81 3.01 6.83
C TYR A 8 -22.17 3.24 6.14
N LYS A 9 -23.28 2.88 6.79
CA LYS A 9 -24.64 3.15 6.26
C LYS A 9 -24.94 4.64 6.10
N GLU A 10 -24.53 5.46 7.07
CA GLU A 10 -24.67 6.92 6.99
C GLU A 10 -23.79 7.49 5.87
N LEU A 11 -22.54 7.04 5.77
CA LEU A 11 -21.64 7.43 4.69
C LEU A 11 -22.18 7.03 3.31
N GLN A 12 -22.76 5.85 3.16
CA GLN A 12 -23.42 5.43 1.91
C GLN A 12 -24.55 6.37 1.52
N SER A 13 -25.37 6.78 2.49
CA SER A 13 -26.44 7.76 2.28
C SER A 13 -25.89 9.11 1.83
N LEU A 14 -24.80 9.56 2.46
CA LEU A 14 -24.09 10.78 2.07
C LEU A 14 -23.56 10.68 0.63
N VAL A 15 -22.83 9.62 0.28
CA VAL A 15 -22.28 9.44 -1.06
C VAL A 15 -23.38 9.35 -2.12
N GLN A 16 -24.49 8.68 -1.84
CA GLN A 16 -25.62 8.62 -2.76
C GLN A 16 -26.22 10.02 -3.02
N SER A 17 -26.24 10.90 -2.02
CA SER A 17 -26.72 12.27 -2.19
C SER A 17 -25.86 13.10 -3.17
N TYR A 18 -24.56 12.81 -3.27
CA TYR A 18 -23.63 13.45 -4.21
C TYR A 18 -23.67 12.81 -5.60
N LYS A 19 -23.90 11.48 -5.70
CA LYS A 19 -24.16 10.82 -7.00
C LYS A 19 -25.37 11.42 -7.73
N ASN A 20 -26.40 11.81 -6.98
CA ASN A 20 -27.57 12.48 -7.53
C ASN A 20 -27.28 13.91 -8.04
N ARG A 21 -26.08 14.45 -7.77
CA ARG A 21 -25.57 15.75 -8.23
C ARG A 21 -24.48 15.60 -9.30
N ASP A 22 -24.45 14.46 -9.97
CA ASP A 22 -23.50 14.10 -11.04
C ASP A 22 -22.04 13.96 -10.59
N MET A 23 -21.81 13.77 -9.28
CA MET A 23 -20.48 13.47 -8.75
C MET A 23 -20.21 11.96 -8.75
N MET A 24 -19.22 11.51 -9.50
CA MET A 24 -18.78 10.13 -9.59
C MET A 24 -17.80 9.78 -8.46
N LEU A 25 -18.31 9.09 -7.45
CA LEU A 25 -17.52 8.56 -6.34
C LEU A 25 -17.45 7.03 -6.43
N LYS A 26 -16.23 6.48 -6.34
CA LYS A 26 -16.00 5.05 -6.16
C LYS A 26 -15.72 4.77 -4.69
N ILE A 27 -16.48 3.86 -4.10
CA ILE A 27 -16.26 3.40 -2.72
C ILE A 27 -15.84 1.93 -2.76
N GLU A 28 -14.80 1.60 -2.01
CA GLU A 28 -14.41 0.24 -1.67
C GLU A 28 -14.60 0.06 -0.15
N HIS A 29 -15.23 -1.03 0.25
CA HIS A 29 -15.51 -1.34 1.65
C HIS A 29 -15.04 -2.75 1.95
N ASP A 30 -14.20 -2.88 2.97
CA ASP A 30 -13.76 -4.14 3.56
C ASP A 30 -14.32 -4.23 4.98
N PRO A 31 -15.42 -4.98 5.19
CA PRO A 31 -16.03 -5.14 6.50
C PRO A 31 -15.13 -5.87 7.50
N THR A 32 -14.27 -6.79 7.02
CA THR A 32 -13.42 -7.61 7.89
C THR A 32 -12.32 -6.78 8.51
N SER A 33 -11.66 -5.95 7.69
CA SER A 33 -10.62 -5.05 8.17
C SER A 33 -11.15 -3.69 8.64
N GLN A 34 -12.46 -3.44 8.55
CA GLN A 34 -13.09 -2.15 8.82
C GLN A 34 -12.42 -1.00 8.04
N ILE A 35 -12.17 -1.22 6.75
CA ILE A 35 -11.54 -0.23 5.88
C ILE A 35 -12.57 0.27 4.87
N ILE A 36 -12.68 1.60 4.77
CA ILE A 36 -13.41 2.27 3.70
C ILE A 36 -12.43 3.12 2.89
N ARG A 37 -12.40 2.92 1.58
CA ARG A 37 -11.63 3.76 0.64
C ARG A 37 -12.58 4.48 -0.31
N ILE A 38 -12.44 5.80 -0.40
CA ILE A 38 -13.25 6.66 -1.27
C ILE A 38 -12.33 7.29 -2.31
N PHE A 39 -12.66 7.10 -3.58
CA PHE A 39 -11.90 7.65 -4.70
C PHE A 39 -12.76 8.64 -5.49
N GLY A 40 -12.18 9.80 -5.76
CA GLY A 40 -12.78 10.83 -6.61
C GLY A 40 -12.58 10.58 -8.10
N GLU A 41 -13.27 11.38 -8.91
CA GLU A 41 -13.36 11.25 -10.37
C GLU A 41 -12.03 11.33 -11.11
N LYS A 42 -11.10 12.12 -10.57
CA LYS A 42 -9.80 12.39 -11.19
C LYS A 42 -8.78 11.27 -10.95
N MET A 43 -9.11 10.31 -10.09
CA MET A 43 -8.21 9.22 -9.75
C MET A 43 -8.00 8.32 -10.97
N ASN A 44 -6.75 7.99 -11.24
CA ASN A 44 -6.39 6.92 -12.17
C ASN A 44 -5.82 5.70 -11.40
N SER A 45 -5.64 4.59 -12.12
CA SER A 45 -5.13 3.34 -11.54
C SER A 45 -3.75 3.47 -10.89
N ILE A 46 -2.90 4.39 -11.38
CA ILE A 46 -1.56 4.65 -10.84
C ILE A 46 -1.68 5.37 -9.50
N ASP A 47 -2.53 6.40 -9.40
CA ASP A 47 -2.81 7.11 -8.14
C ASP A 47 -3.32 6.14 -7.07
N LYS A 48 -4.22 5.23 -7.47
CA LYS A 48 -4.72 4.18 -6.59
C LYS A 48 -3.60 3.23 -6.13
N ALA A 49 -2.73 2.80 -7.04
CA ALA A 49 -1.60 1.94 -6.71
C ALA A 49 -0.62 2.63 -5.74
N LYS A 50 -0.29 3.91 -5.99
CA LYS A 50 0.54 4.72 -5.09
C LYS A 50 -0.06 4.85 -3.70
N SER A 51 -1.37 5.08 -3.60
CA SER A 51 -2.07 5.13 -2.32
C SER A 51 -1.97 3.81 -1.56
N GLY A 52 -2.22 2.66 -2.20
CA GLY A 52 -2.09 1.36 -1.55
C GLY A 52 -0.65 1.02 -1.16
N LEU A 53 0.34 1.44 -1.97
CA LEU A 53 1.75 1.27 -1.67
C LEU A 53 2.20 2.07 -0.44
N SER A 54 1.60 3.24 -0.19
CA SER A 54 1.92 4.07 0.99
C SER A 54 1.66 3.29 2.29
N ASP A 55 0.52 2.61 2.39
CA ASP A 55 0.16 1.82 3.58
C ASP A 55 1.15 0.67 3.80
N ALA A 56 1.54 -0.03 2.72
CA ALA A 56 2.52 -1.13 2.79
C ALA A 56 3.93 -0.63 3.13
N SER A 57 4.30 0.54 2.62
CA SER A 57 5.59 1.18 2.91
C SER A 57 5.65 1.58 4.38
N GLU A 58 4.60 2.21 4.92
CA GLU A 58 4.52 2.60 6.32
C GLU A 58 4.68 1.40 7.26
N LEU A 59 3.98 0.29 6.97
CA LEU A 59 4.16 -0.97 7.70
C LEU A 59 5.63 -1.41 7.70
N ALA A 60 6.28 -1.40 6.53
CA ALA A 60 7.68 -1.81 6.40
C ALA A 60 8.67 -0.89 7.14
N PHE A 61 8.41 0.41 7.18
CA PHE A 61 9.28 1.41 7.81
C PHE A 61 9.13 1.51 9.32
N THR A 62 7.95 1.24 9.87
CA THR A 62 7.65 1.59 11.27
C THR A 62 7.38 0.36 12.12
N VAL A 63 6.28 -0.34 11.85
CA VAL A 63 5.78 -1.42 12.69
C VAL A 63 6.55 -2.71 12.45
N ALA A 64 6.98 -2.94 11.22
CA ALA A 64 7.61 -4.19 10.84
C ALA A 64 9.12 -4.20 11.05
N GLU A 65 9.85 -3.15 11.40
CA GLU A 65 11.34 -3.19 11.46
C GLU A 65 11.90 -4.35 12.33
N HIS A 66 11.11 -4.85 13.29
CA HIS A 66 11.46 -6.02 14.10
C HIS A 66 10.95 -7.36 13.55
N HIS A 67 10.05 -7.34 12.57
CA HIS A 67 9.47 -8.51 11.94
C HIS A 67 10.43 -9.14 10.92
N PRO A 68 10.69 -10.45 10.96
CA PRO A 68 11.72 -11.11 10.13
C PRO A 68 11.57 -10.93 8.61
N TYR A 69 10.37 -10.60 8.11
CA TYR A 69 10.11 -10.32 6.68
C TYR A 69 10.14 -8.83 6.31
N TRP A 70 10.43 -7.93 7.25
CA TRP A 70 10.34 -6.49 7.01
C TRP A 70 11.26 -6.04 5.89
N ASN A 71 12.49 -6.57 5.85
CA ASN A 71 13.48 -6.15 4.86
C ASN A 71 13.07 -6.59 3.45
N LEU A 72 12.37 -7.73 3.32
CA LEU A 72 11.77 -8.16 2.06
C LEU A 72 10.68 -7.18 1.61
N LEU A 73 9.74 -6.87 2.52
CA LEU A 73 8.63 -5.96 2.22
C LEU A 73 9.14 -4.55 1.90
N TYR A 74 10.12 -4.07 2.67
CA TYR A 74 10.73 -2.76 2.52
C TYR A 74 11.32 -2.56 1.13
N HIS A 75 12.25 -3.43 0.72
CA HIS A 75 12.91 -3.29 -0.57
C HIS A 75 11.96 -3.53 -1.75
N ALA A 76 10.96 -4.41 -1.60
CA ALA A 76 9.90 -4.55 -2.59
C ALA A 76 9.09 -3.25 -2.74
N CYS A 77 8.75 -2.60 -1.63
CA CYS A 77 8.05 -1.32 -1.63
C CYS A 77 8.89 -0.19 -2.22
N GLN A 78 10.20 -0.14 -1.95
CA GLN A 78 11.10 0.87 -2.55
C GLN A 78 11.15 0.74 -4.07
N ILE A 79 11.30 -0.48 -4.60
CA ILE A 79 11.31 -0.72 -6.05
C ILE A 79 9.96 -0.31 -6.66
N ALA A 80 8.85 -0.71 -6.03
CA ALA A 80 7.51 -0.34 -6.49
C ALA A 80 7.30 1.18 -6.47
N LYS A 81 7.82 1.87 -5.45
CA LYS A 81 7.69 3.32 -5.29
C LYS A 81 8.38 4.06 -6.41
N ILE A 82 9.67 3.78 -6.63
CA ILE A 82 10.45 4.41 -7.71
C ILE A 82 9.79 4.15 -9.07
N THR A 83 9.36 2.91 -9.30
CA THR A 83 8.69 2.51 -10.55
C THR A 83 7.37 3.25 -10.77
N LEU A 84 6.53 3.38 -9.74
CA LEU A 84 5.25 4.11 -9.84
C LEU A 84 5.45 5.62 -9.94
N ASP A 85 6.44 6.17 -9.24
CA ASP A 85 6.76 7.61 -9.30
C ASP A 85 7.25 8.03 -10.68
N LYS A 86 7.95 7.13 -11.39
CA LYS A 86 8.40 7.34 -12.76
C LYS A 86 7.57 6.65 -13.83
N TRP A 87 6.35 6.23 -13.52
CA TRP A 87 5.52 5.45 -14.45
C TRP A 87 5.37 6.07 -15.86
N ASP A 88 5.21 7.39 -15.94
CA ASP A 88 5.02 8.13 -17.20
C ASP A 88 6.30 8.87 -17.67
N SER A 89 7.48 8.48 -17.16
CA SER A 89 8.75 9.16 -17.42
C SER A 89 9.94 8.20 -17.41
N ASP A 90 11.10 8.66 -17.82
CA ASP A 90 12.31 7.84 -17.76
C ASP A 90 12.87 7.75 -16.34
N LEU A 91 13.39 6.56 -15.99
CA LEU A 91 14.20 6.35 -14.80
C LEU A 91 15.58 7.00 -15.00
N SER A 92 16.00 7.83 -14.05
CA SER A 92 17.34 8.37 -14.03
C SER A 92 18.36 7.30 -13.68
N LYS A 93 19.65 7.59 -13.87
CA LYS A 93 20.72 6.69 -13.46
C LYS A 93 20.68 6.45 -11.95
N GLU A 94 20.47 7.51 -11.17
CA GLU A 94 20.37 7.43 -9.71
C GLU A 94 19.22 6.51 -9.29
N GLU A 95 18.05 6.62 -9.94
CA GLU A 95 16.90 5.77 -9.66
C GLU A 95 17.15 4.31 -10.04
N LEU A 96 17.85 4.05 -11.15
CA LEU A 96 18.28 2.71 -11.53
C LEU A 96 19.31 2.12 -10.55
N ASP A 97 20.22 2.95 -10.04
CA ASP A 97 21.21 2.55 -9.03
C ASP A 97 20.50 2.22 -7.70
N GLU A 98 19.49 3.01 -7.29
CA GLU A 98 18.65 2.75 -6.11
C GLU A 98 17.82 1.46 -6.23
N ILE A 99 17.22 1.23 -7.40
CA ILE A 99 16.53 -0.04 -7.69
C ILE A 99 17.52 -1.21 -7.62
N SER A 100 18.71 -1.07 -8.22
CA SER A 100 19.73 -2.12 -8.22
C SER A 100 20.21 -2.45 -6.81
N TRP A 101 20.40 -1.44 -5.96
CA TRP A 101 20.72 -1.63 -4.55
C TRP A 101 19.59 -2.33 -3.81
N SER A 102 18.34 -1.92 -4.03
CA SER A 102 17.17 -2.55 -3.41
C SER A 102 17.01 -4.02 -3.83
N ILE A 103 17.31 -4.37 -5.08
CA ILE A 103 17.32 -5.75 -5.56
C ILE A 103 18.38 -6.59 -4.81
N ALA A 104 19.58 -6.04 -4.63
CA ALA A 104 20.65 -6.72 -3.90
C ALA A 104 20.26 -6.99 -2.44
N GLU A 105 19.68 -5.99 -1.77
CA GLU A 105 19.23 -6.15 -0.39
C GLU A 105 18.02 -7.07 -0.26
N LEU A 106 17.09 -7.06 -1.22
CA LEU A 106 15.98 -7.99 -1.27
C LEU A 106 16.47 -9.43 -1.41
N LYS A 107 17.50 -9.67 -2.24
CA LYS A 107 18.16 -10.98 -2.33
C LYS A 107 18.84 -11.36 -1.02
N ASN A 108 19.58 -10.45 -0.39
CA ASN A 108 20.21 -10.70 0.91
C ASN A 108 19.17 -11.03 1.99
N ALA A 109 18.02 -10.34 2.00
CA ALA A 109 16.92 -10.61 2.92
C ALA A 109 16.29 -11.99 2.67
N HIS A 110 16.06 -12.34 1.40
CA HIS A 110 15.56 -13.65 1.00
C HIS A 110 16.49 -14.78 1.48
N ASP A 111 17.80 -14.63 1.27
CA ASP A 111 18.78 -15.64 1.63
C ASP A 111 18.86 -15.81 3.16
N LYS A 112 18.74 -14.71 3.93
CA LYS A 112 18.67 -14.75 5.41
C LYS A 112 17.45 -15.52 5.90
N VAL A 113 16.27 -15.25 5.33
CA VAL A 113 15.02 -15.96 5.68
C VAL A 113 15.11 -17.44 5.31
N THR A 114 15.70 -17.75 4.15
CA THR A 114 15.90 -19.14 3.70
C THR A 114 16.86 -19.91 4.62
N ALA A 115 17.92 -19.26 5.10
CA ALA A 115 18.88 -19.86 6.02
C ALA A 115 18.33 -20.05 7.45
N ARG A 116 17.28 -19.31 7.82
CA ARG A 116 16.62 -19.38 9.14
C ARG A 116 15.09 -19.40 8.96
N PRO A 117 14.53 -20.52 8.49
CA PRO A 117 13.11 -20.59 8.12
C PRO A 117 12.16 -20.61 9.32
N HIS A 118 12.66 -20.88 10.54
CA HIS A 118 11.86 -20.77 11.76
C HIS A 118 11.82 -19.32 12.23
N ASN A 119 10.74 -18.65 11.85
CA ASN A 119 10.28 -17.48 12.57
C ASN A 119 9.40 -17.94 13.72
N ASP A 120 9.91 -17.84 14.94
CA ASP A 120 9.08 -17.95 16.13
C ASP A 120 8.14 -16.74 16.14
N HIS A 121 6.98 -16.91 15.48
CA HIS A 121 5.90 -15.93 15.45
C HIS A 121 5.22 -15.90 16.81
N THR A 122 5.70 -15.04 17.71
CA THR A 122 4.88 -14.54 18.84
C THR A 122 4.62 -13.06 18.62
N HIS A 123 3.49 -12.76 18.00
CA HIS A 123 2.81 -11.47 18.11
C HIS A 123 1.51 -11.67 18.86
#